data_AF-A0A1Y3E781-F1
#
_entry.id   AF-A0A1Y3E781-F1
#
_cell.length_a   1.000
_cell.length_b   1.000
_cell.length_c   1.000
_cell.angle_alpha   90.00
_cell.angle_beta   90.00
_cell.angle_gamma   90.00
#
_symmetry.space_group_name_H-M   'P 1'
#
loop_
_entity.id
_entity.type
_entity.pdbx_description
1 polymer ?
#
loop_
_entity_poly.entity_id
_entity_poly.type
_entity_poly.pdbx_seq_one_letter_code
_entity_poly.pdbx_strand_id
1 'polypeptide(L)'
;MDFREYEACDHIFVFPKSETVHAHPGMQPAKPWQVRHVPVITWSNMATHSYQTVLMVDVGSGRLQYLAYNYPKDTVVLKEYEVPLNSRDSPNPIALLVFEQNSGRRLTLNIDYSFDEDSLFDVQRFIIDNEFHETQILFATEMLHRTDSVRPEFLPPSLLATVDTWMTVTFHSPLIHFSVCCKEFVFDSADIKLDPLGDSEIDPVYLRQSPSISVSNYFLNTALSHLHYHSPYDYSNPDDAPLYTLLMLDVDASDKMGSASRPYVIWLVTNFAISSHLNNALTGSMETTVFSYSRPLPVGKKLHRYYFLLFQQNDGSITHIKPELYSSESCPTEYNGRCFFDVREFMAHHSLTLKGISWMRSKEVEYVKYEYLSREPHSDSICAVENMNCIPRASQYSSSSIFIISSSTSLFSFYATLPTNLWLLYWAFNRWFSKC
;
A
#
# COMPACT_ATOMS: atom_id res chain seq x y z
N MET A 1 22.02 -15.72 34.16
CA MET A 1 21.34 -15.71 32.85
C MET A 1 22.22 -16.48 31.90
N ASP A 2 21.64 -17.44 31.20
CA ASP A 2 22.38 -18.34 30.30
C ASP A 2 22.40 -17.66 28.92
N PHE A 3 23.58 -17.42 28.37
CA PHE A 3 23.77 -16.73 27.10
C PHE A 3 24.34 -17.71 26.08
N ARG A 4 24.04 -17.48 24.80
CA ARG A 4 24.70 -18.15 23.68
C ARG A 4 25.43 -17.12 22.84
N GLU A 5 26.44 -17.59 22.13
CA GLU A 5 27.25 -16.77 21.24
C GLU A 5 27.36 -17.42 19.86
N TYR A 6 27.44 -16.60 18.83
CA TYR A 6 27.88 -17.01 17.49
C TYR A 6 28.82 -15.97 16.92
N GLU A 7 29.76 -16.40 16.11
CA GLU A 7 30.71 -15.54 15.42
C GLU A 7 30.23 -15.30 13.98
N ALA A 8 30.23 -14.03 13.57
CA ALA A 8 29.97 -13.66 12.19
C ALA A 8 30.70 -12.35 11.87
N CYS A 9 31.28 -12.26 10.67
CA CYS A 9 31.99 -11.05 10.19
C CYS A 9 33.03 -10.53 11.21
N ASP A 10 33.83 -11.43 11.81
CA ASP A 10 34.83 -11.12 12.85
C ASP A 10 34.26 -10.47 14.13
N HIS A 11 32.96 -10.62 14.38
CA HIS A 11 32.29 -10.16 15.58
C HIS A 11 31.62 -11.32 16.32
N ILE A 12 31.70 -11.31 17.64
CA ILE A 12 30.99 -12.25 18.51
C ILE A 12 29.65 -11.62 18.93
N PHE A 13 28.57 -12.26 18.52
CA PHE A 13 27.21 -11.86 18.88
C PHE A 13 26.72 -12.67 20.07
N VAL A 14 26.49 -12.00 21.19
CA VAL A 14 25.93 -12.62 22.40
C VAL A 14 24.43 -12.38 22.46
N PHE A 15 23.66 -13.43 22.73
CA PHE A 15 22.21 -13.36 22.80
C PHE A 15 21.67 -14.18 23.99
N PRO A 16 20.53 -13.75 24.58
CA PRO A 16 19.90 -14.49 25.66
C PRO A 16 19.43 -15.88 25.17
N LYS A 17 19.54 -16.90 26.03
CA LYS A 17 18.97 -18.22 25.77
C LYS A 17 17.47 -18.08 25.47
N SER A 18 17.06 -18.63 24.34
CA SER A 18 15.78 -18.27 23.70
C SER A 18 14.58 -18.59 24.58
N GLU A 19 13.69 -17.62 24.72
CA GLU A 19 12.29 -17.87 25.01
C GLU A 19 11.62 -18.47 23.76
N THR A 20 10.62 -19.32 23.98
CA THR A 20 9.76 -19.83 22.92
C THR A 20 9.08 -18.64 22.23
N VAL A 21 9.26 -18.52 20.91
CA VAL A 21 8.56 -17.49 20.14
C VAL A 21 7.22 -18.05 19.69
N HIS A 22 6.14 -17.47 20.19
CA HIS A 22 4.80 -17.79 19.75
C HIS A 22 4.48 -16.98 18.50
N ALA A 23 4.39 -17.67 17.36
CA ALA A 23 4.03 -17.04 16.10
C ALA A 23 2.53 -16.71 16.08
N HIS A 24 2.21 -15.43 15.88
CA HIS A 24 0.86 -14.96 15.61
C HIS A 24 0.94 -13.71 14.73
N PRO A 25 -0.06 -13.42 13.90
CA PRO A 25 -0.06 -12.19 13.12
C PRO A 25 0.05 -10.94 13.99
N GLY A 26 0.89 -10.00 13.54
CA GLY A 26 1.28 -8.78 14.25
C GLY A 26 2.21 -8.95 15.44
N MET A 27 2.85 -10.11 15.61
CA MET A 27 4.03 -10.22 16.49
C MET A 27 5.15 -9.29 16.02
N GLN A 28 6.06 -8.93 16.93
CA GLN A 28 7.30 -8.26 16.52
C GLN A 28 8.13 -9.20 15.63
N PRO A 29 8.86 -8.67 14.62
CA PRO A 29 9.67 -9.49 13.73
C PRO A 29 10.63 -10.40 14.52
N ALA A 30 10.53 -11.71 14.27
CA ALA A 30 11.45 -12.67 14.87
C ALA A 30 12.84 -12.56 14.23
N LYS A 31 13.89 -12.68 15.04
CA LYS A 31 15.26 -12.76 14.57
C LYS A 31 15.50 -14.15 13.95
N PRO A 32 16.31 -14.29 12.88
CA PRO A 32 16.54 -15.58 12.23
C PRO A 32 17.01 -16.68 13.20
N TRP A 33 17.84 -16.35 14.19
CA TRP A 33 18.27 -17.32 15.20
C TRP A 33 17.13 -17.83 16.08
N GLN A 34 16.02 -17.07 16.26
CA GLN A 34 14.85 -17.48 17.06
C GLN A 34 14.09 -18.61 16.38
N VAL A 35 14.07 -18.59 15.05
CA VAL A 35 13.26 -19.45 14.20
C VAL A 35 14.09 -20.47 13.43
N ARG A 36 15.32 -20.74 13.87
CA ARG A 36 16.25 -21.65 13.18
C ARG A 36 15.88 -23.15 13.26
N HIS A 37 14.81 -23.48 13.97
CA HIS A 37 14.35 -24.84 14.16
C HIS A 37 12.92 -24.96 13.66
N VAL A 38 12.56 -26.14 13.12
CA VAL A 38 11.21 -26.43 12.65
C VAL A 38 10.18 -26.05 13.73
N PRO A 39 9.15 -25.25 13.39
CA PRO A 39 8.17 -24.81 14.36
C PRO A 39 7.29 -25.97 14.80
N VAL A 40 6.80 -25.90 16.04
CA VAL A 40 5.69 -26.74 16.48
C VAL A 40 4.40 -26.09 15.99
N ILE A 41 3.72 -26.74 15.05
CA ILE A 41 2.52 -26.20 14.41
C ILE A 41 1.28 -26.81 15.06
N THR A 42 0.49 -26.00 15.76
CA THR A 42 -0.74 -26.42 16.43
C THR A 42 -1.74 -25.29 16.48
N TRP A 43 -3.03 -25.59 16.40
CA TRP A 43 -4.12 -24.62 16.60
C TRP A 43 -5.22 -25.23 17.47
N SER A 44 -6.06 -24.38 18.07
CA SER A 44 -7.07 -24.75 19.07
C SER A 44 -8.08 -25.80 18.60
N ASN A 45 -8.38 -25.83 17.31
CA ASN A 45 -9.35 -26.74 16.69
C ASN A 45 -8.69 -27.92 15.93
N MET A 46 -7.39 -28.17 16.14
CA MET A 46 -6.71 -29.28 15.46
C MET A 46 -7.24 -30.63 15.98
N ALA A 47 -8.21 -31.19 15.26
CA ALA A 47 -8.80 -32.47 15.63
C ALA A 47 -7.77 -33.60 15.49
N THR A 48 -7.71 -34.50 16.47
CA THR A 48 -6.74 -35.62 16.48
C THR A 48 -6.97 -36.66 15.38
N HIS A 49 -8.06 -36.54 14.60
CA HIS A 49 -8.46 -37.50 13.57
C HIS A 49 -8.53 -36.88 12.16
N SER A 50 -8.15 -35.62 12.00
CA SER A 50 -8.07 -34.99 10.69
C SER A 50 -6.65 -35.07 10.13
N TYR A 51 -6.56 -35.08 8.80
CA TYR A 51 -5.32 -35.00 8.05
C TYR A 51 -5.24 -33.64 7.40
N GLN A 52 -4.09 -32.96 7.54
CA GLN A 52 -3.84 -31.68 6.92
C GLN A 52 -2.58 -31.68 6.08
N THR A 53 -2.59 -30.82 5.06
CA THR A 53 -1.38 -30.39 4.36
C THR A 53 -0.95 -29.04 4.90
N VAL A 54 0.30 -28.94 5.31
CA VAL A 54 0.90 -27.76 5.94
C VAL A 54 2.05 -27.25 5.07
N LEU A 55 2.03 -25.96 4.82
CA LEU A 55 2.89 -25.27 3.87
C LEU A 55 3.42 -23.99 4.52
N MET A 56 4.73 -23.74 4.49
CA MET A 56 5.32 -22.45 4.84
C MET A 56 6.00 -21.84 3.62
N VAL A 57 5.69 -20.58 3.34
CA VAL A 57 6.25 -19.85 2.20
C VAL A 57 6.80 -18.52 2.68
N ASP A 58 8.00 -18.22 2.20
CA ASP A 58 8.59 -16.90 2.32
C ASP A 58 7.86 -15.94 1.38
N VAL A 59 7.05 -15.04 1.93
CA VAL A 59 6.17 -14.21 1.10
C VAL A 59 6.97 -13.14 0.35
N GLY A 60 8.10 -12.69 0.91
CA GLY A 60 8.95 -11.72 0.23
C GLY A 60 9.65 -12.29 -0.99
N SER A 61 10.13 -13.54 -0.92
CA SER A 61 10.90 -14.18 -1.99
C SER A 61 10.11 -15.19 -2.80
N GLY A 62 8.88 -15.54 -2.43
CA GLY A 62 8.07 -16.58 -3.10
C GLY A 62 8.58 -18.01 -2.89
N ARG A 63 9.56 -18.22 -2.00
CA ARG A 63 10.22 -19.52 -1.82
C ARG A 63 9.49 -20.41 -0.83
N LEU A 64 9.36 -21.68 -1.17
CA LEU A 64 8.87 -22.71 -0.27
C LEU A 64 9.88 -23.00 0.86
N GLN A 65 9.49 -22.76 2.11
CA GLN A 65 10.32 -23.04 3.28
C GLN A 65 10.02 -24.39 3.92
N TYR A 66 8.78 -24.87 3.83
CA TYR A 66 8.37 -26.15 4.43
C TYR A 66 7.11 -26.69 3.76
N LEU A 67 7.06 -27.99 3.51
CA LEU A 67 5.87 -28.66 3.00
C LEU A 67 5.76 -30.06 3.60
N ALA A 68 4.62 -30.32 4.24
CA ALA A 68 4.29 -31.63 4.76
C ALA A 68 2.81 -31.94 4.56
N TYR A 69 2.47 -33.21 4.40
CA TYR A 69 1.07 -33.67 4.32
C TYR A 69 0.81 -34.81 5.29
N ASN A 70 -0.47 -35.09 5.52
CA ASN A 70 -0.94 -35.92 6.62
C ASN A 70 -0.47 -35.40 7.99
N TYR A 71 -0.36 -34.09 8.17
CA TYR A 71 -0.15 -33.51 9.49
C TYR A 71 -1.40 -33.72 10.36
N PRO A 72 -1.30 -33.83 11.69
CA PRO A 72 -0.07 -34.08 12.48
C PRO A 72 0.33 -35.56 12.55
N LYS A 73 -0.50 -36.49 12.05
CA LYS A 73 -0.33 -37.95 12.20
C LYS A 73 0.04 -38.63 10.89
N ASP A 74 1.08 -39.46 10.92
CA ASP A 74 1.66 -40.06 9.70
C ASP A 74 2.19 -38.99 8.72
N THR A 75 2.70 -37.89 9.29
CA THR A 75 3.24 -36.74 8.57
C THR A 75 4.34 -37.20 7.61
N VAL A 76 4.18 -36.83 6.34
CA VAL A 76 5.21 -37.00 5.33
C VAL A 76 5.72 -35.61 4.94
N VAL A 77 7.00 -35.37 5.17
CA VAL A 77 7.67 -34.11 4.83
C VAL A 77 8.19 -34.22 3.39
N LEU A 78 7.71 -33.34 2.51
CA LEU A 78 8.16 -33.24 1.12
C LEU A 78 9.27 -32.19 0.95
N LYS A 79 9.22 -31.12 1.75
CA LYS A 79 10.25 -30.10 1.83
C LYS A 79 10.61 -29.88 3.29
N GLU A 80 11.84 -30.20 3.64
CA GLU A 80 12.41 -29.93 4.96
C GLU A 80 12.42 -28.43 5.27
N TYR A 81 12.26 -28.11 6.55
CA TYR A 81 12.19 -26.73 7.01
C TYR A 81 13.50 -25.99 6.72
N GLU A 82 13.43 -24.97 5.88
CA GLU A 82 14.52 -24.02 5.64
C GLU A 82 14.34 -22.78 6.50
N VAL A 83 15.43 -22.38 7.16
CA VAL A 83 15.43 -21.22 8.05
C VAL A 83 15.15 -19.96 7.22
N PRO A 84 14.21 -19.10 7.64
CA PRO A 84 13.96 -17.81 7.00
C PRO A 84 15.21 -16.93 7.05
N LEU A 85 15.82 -16.73 5.90
CA LEU A 85 16.91 -15.78 5.72
C LEU A 85 16.38 -14.55 4.99
N ASN A 86 16.41 -13.41 5.67
CA ASN A 86 15.95 -12.17 5.10
C ASN A 86 17.16 -11.36 4.59
N SER A 87 17.25 -11.19 3.28
CA SER A 87 18.26 -10.35 2.63
C SER A 87 17.86 -8.88 2.52
N ARG A 88 16.63 -8.53 2.94
CA ARG A 88 16.08 -7.17 2.86
C ARG A 88 16.30 -6.42 4.17
N ASP A 89 16.43 -5.10 4.05
CA ASP A 89 16.51 -4.16 5.19
C ASP A 89 15.15 -3.92 5.88
N SER A 90 14.16 -4.78 5.61
CA SER A 90 12.81 -4.68 6.16
C SER A 90 12.32 -6.05 6.60
N PRO A 91 11.44 -6.16 7.62
CA PRO A 91 10.86 -7.44 8.03
C PRO A 91 10.28 -8.23 6.84
N ASN A 92 10.51 -9.55 6.84
CA ASN A 92 10.01 -10.43 5.79
C ASN A 92 8.84 -11.28 6.30
N PRO A 93 7.62 -11.12 5.74
CA PRO A 93 6.49 -11.98 6.06
C PRO A 93 6.72 -13.44 5.67
N ILE A 94 6.37 -14.36 6.58
CA ILE A 94 6.29 -15.80 6.30
C ILE A 94 4.83 -16.23 6.44
N ALA A 95 4.27 -16.84 5.40
CA ALA A 95 2.92 -17.36 5.43
C ALA A 95 2.93 -18.84 5.84
N LEU A 96 2.12 -19.19 6.84
CA LEU A 96 1.79 -20.57 7.16
C LEU A 96 0.39 -20.87 6.61
N LEU A 97 0.30 -21.83 5.70
CA LEU A 97 -0.93 -22.25 5.04
C LEU A 97 -1.28 -23.68 5.46
N VAL A 98 -2.54 -23.89 5.80
CA VAL A 98 -3.06 -25.19 6.25
C VAL A 98 -4.27 -25.55 5.41
N PHE A 99 -4.23 -26.73 4.79
CA PHE A 99 -5.30 -27.25 3.96
C PHE A 99 -5.87 -28.53 4.58
N GLU A 100 -7.19 -28.58 4.74
CA GLU A 100 -7.86 -29.81 5.16
C GLU A 100 -7.86 -30.84 4.02
N GLN A 101 -7.51 -32.08 4.35
CA GLN A 101 -7.58 -33.19 3.40
C GLN A 101 -8.93 -33.88 3.53
N ASN A 102 -9.95 -33.37 2.85
CA ASN A 102 -11.33 -33.87 2.91
C ASN A 102 -11.47 -35.35 2.54
N SER A 103 -10.58 -35.87 1.69
CA SER A 103 -10.50 -37.28 1.31
C SER A 103 -9.80 -38.16 2.36
N GLY A 104 -9.38 -37.59 3.50
CA GLY A 104 -8.60 -38.27 4.54
C GLY A 104 -7.11 -38.34 4.21
N ARG A 105 -6.47 -39.44 4.62
CA ARG A 105 -5.03 -39.67 4.42
C ARG A 105 -4.69 -39.67 2.94
N ARG A 106 -3.71 -38.85 2.54
CA ARG A 106 -3.17 -38.83 1.19
C ARG A 106 -1.96 -39.75 1.07
N LEU A 107 -1.80 -40.34 -0.11
CA LEU A 107 -0.61 -41.12 -0.46
C LEU A 107 0.47 -40.24 -1.08
N THR A 108 0.06 -39.28 -1.90
CA THR A 108 0.93 -38.35 -2.63
C THR A 108 0.32 -36.95 -2.64
N LEU A 109 1.17 -35.96 -2.91
CA LEU A 109 0.76 -34.62 -3.36
C LEU A 109 1.33 -34.38 -4.76
N ASN A 110 0.57 -33.68 -5.59
CA ASN A 110 1.08 -33.21 -6.87
C ASN A 110 1.86 -31.91 -6.66
N ILE A 111 3.15 -31.93 -6.99
CA ILE A 111 4.03 -30.76 -6.89
C ILE A 111 4.76 -30.45 -8.21
N ASP A 112 4.51 -31.25 -9.26
CA ASP A 112 5.34 -31.26 -10.47
C ASP A 112 5.33 -29.92 -11.22
N TYR A 113 4.26 -29.14 -11.06
CA TYR A 113 4.08 -27.82 -11.67
C TYR A 113 3.95 -26.70 -10.65
N SER A 114 4.19 -27.00 -9.38
CA SER A 114 4.13 -26.02 -8.29
C SER A 114 5.46 -25.29 -8.07
N PHE A 115 6.50 -25.63 -8.82
CA PHE A 115 7.80 -24.96 -8.81
C PHE A 115 8.13 -24.46 -10.22
N ASP A 116 8.66 -23.25 -10.33
CA ASP A 116 9.14 -22.67 -11.59
C ASP A 116 10.67 -22.78 -11.77
N GLU A 117 11.18 -22.26 -12.89
CA GLU A 117 12.60 -22.31 -13.27
C GLU A 117 13.53 -21.67 -12.22
N ASP A 118 13.03 -20.72 -11.41
CA ASP A 118 13.78 -20.02 -10.36
C ASP A 118 13.51 -20.57 -8.94
N SER A 119 12.80 -21.71 -8.83
CA SER A 119 12.38 -22.35 -7.57
C SER A 119 11.38 -21.54 -6.74
N LEU A 120 10.62 -20.65 -7.36
CA LEU A 120 9.48 -20.00 -6.71
C LEU A 120 8.32 -20.99 -6.64
N PHE A 121 7.56 -20.94 -5.54
CA PHE A 121 6.51 -21.90 -5.27
C PHE A 121 5.13 -21.32 -5.60
N ASP A 122 4.47 -21.93 -6.57
CA ASP A 122 3.15 -21.54 -7.01
C ASP A 122 2.06 -22.15 -6.13
N VAL A 123 1.64 -21.37 -5.14
CA VAL A 123 0.61 -21.79 -4.19
C VAL A 123 -0.76 -21.96 -4.85
N GLN A 124 -1.12 -21.14 -5.84
CA GLN A 124 -2.42 -21.25 -6.51
C GLN A 124 -2.49 -22.52 -7.35
N ARG A 125 -1.45 -22.79 -8.13
CA ARG A 125 -1.33 -24.04 -8.88
C ARG A 125 -1.36 -25.23 -7.95
N PHE A 126 -0.60 -25.17 -6.86
CA PHE A 126 -0.59 -26.21 -5.85
C PHE A 126 -1.99 -26.48 -5.28
N ILE A 127 -2.76 -25.43 -4.97
CA ILE A 127 -4.15 -25.55 -4.50
C ILE A 127 -5.03 -26.26 -5.52
N ILE A 128 -4.95 -25.84 -6.79
CA ILE A 128 -5.77 -26.37 -7.88
C ILE A 128 -5.40 -27.83 -8.18
N ASP A 129 -4.11 -28.13 -8.37
CA ASP A 129 -3.61 -29.46 -8.74
C ASP A 129 -3.84 -30.50 -7.64
N ASN A 130 -4.02 -30.05 -6.41
CA ASN A 130 -4.31 -30.90 -5.26
C ASN A 130 -5.77 -30.82 -4.80
N GLU A 131 -6.66 -30.14 -5.52
CA GLU A 131 -8.10 -30.05 -5.21
C GLU A 131 -8.38 -29.57 -3.76
N PHE A 132 -7.62 -28.58 -3.28
CA PHE A 132 -7.90 -27.98 -1.98
C PHE A 132 -9.07 -26.98 -2.12
N HIS A 133 -10.25 -27.38 -1.65
CA HIS A 133 -11.49 -26.61 -1.80
C HIS A 133 -11.69 -25.53 -0.73
N GLU A 134 -11.09 -25.70 0.44
CA GLU A 134 -11.12 -24.72 1.52
C GLU A 134 -9.69 -24.44 1.96
N THR A 135 -9.18 -23.31 1.50
CA THR A 135 -7.94 -22.80 2.02
C THR A 135 -8.27 -22.08 3.32
N GLN A 136 -7.94 -22.67 4.48
CA GLN A 136 -7.70 -21.87 5.67
C GLN A 136 -6.37 -21.13 5.44
N ILE A 137 -6.42 -20.11 4.59
CA ILE A 137 -5.31 -19.20 4.41
C ILE A 137 -5.27 -18.40 5.71
N LEU A 138 -4.43 -18.77 6.69
CA LEU A 138 -4.23 -17.94 7.88
C LEU A 138 -3.97 -16.47 7.50
N PHE A 139 -3.43 -16.22 6.31
CA PHE A 139 -3.24 -14.89 5.71
C PHE A 139 -4.54 -14.12 5.44
N ALA A 140 -5.50 -14.69 4.70
CA ALA A 140 -6.81 -14.07 4.43
C ALA A 140 -7.70 -14.13 5.67
N THR A 141 -7.62 -15.25 6.39
CA THR A 141 -8.35 -15.51 7.62
C THR A 141 -7.93 -14.55 8.72
N GLU A 142 -6.67 -14.12 8.88
CA GLU A 142 -6.32 -13.11 9.89
C GLU A 142 -6.66 -11.68 9.46
N MET A 143 -6.55 -11.35 8.15
CA MET A 143 -7.12 -10.11 7.61
C MET A 143 -8.65 -10.05 7.82
N LEU A 144 -9.33 -11.20 7.82
CA LEU A 144 -10.77 -11.34 8.05
C LEU A 144 -11.15 -11.56 9.54
N HIS A 145 -10.25 -12.09 10.38
CA HIS A 145 -10.50 -12.49 11.78
C HIS A 145 -9.89 -11.57 12.83
N ARG A 146 -9.05 -10.59 12.47
CA ARG A 146 -8.78 -9.44 13.35
C ARG A 146 -10.01 -8.53 13.43
N THR A 147 -11.10 -9.10 13.98
CA THR A 147 -12.36 -8.49 14.42
C THR A 147 -13.15 -7.73 13.34
N ASP A 148 -14.47 -7.85 13.38
CA ASP A 148 -15.41 -7.13 12.50
C ASP A 148 -15.17 -5.59 12.45
N SER A 149 -14.37 -5.04 13.37
CA SER A 149 -13.96 -3.63 13.46
C SER A 149 -12.83 -3.19 12.50
N VAL A 150 -12.11 -4.09 11.83
CA VAL A 150 -11.01 -3.74 10.88
C VAL A 150 -11.39 -4.05 9.43
N ARG A 151 -12.50 -4.72 9.19
CA ARG A 151 -12.90 -5.07 7.83
C ARG A 151 -13.48 -3.84 7.10
N PRO A 152 -13.01 -3.52 5.86
CA PRO A 152 -13.62 -2.48 5.06
C PRO A 152 -15.04 -2.88 4.65
N GLU A 153 -16.06 -2.20 5.20
CA GLU A 153 -17.48 -2.48 4.93
C GLU A 153 -17.84 -2.33 3.44
N PHE A 154 -17.10 -1.49 2.73
CA PHE A 154 -17.28 -1.27 1.30
C PHE A 154 -16.77 -2.44 0.43
N LEU A 155 -16.01 -3.40 0.97
CA LEU A 155 -15.57 -4.60 0.25
C LEU A 155 -16.31 -5.86 0.69
N PRO A 156 -16.98 -6.58 -0.24
CA PRO A 156 -17.57 -7.88 0.06
C PRO A 156 -16.47 -8.90 0.41
N PRO A 157 -16.77 -9.89 1.27
CA PRO A 157 -15.75 -10.84 1.75
C PRO A 157 -15.22 -11.72 0.63
N SER A 158 -16.04 -11.98 -0.39
CA SER A 158 -15.65 -12.73 -1.59
C SER A 158 -14.52 -12.08 -2.38
N LEU A 159 -14.40 -10.74 -2.35
CA LEU A 159 -13.30 -10.04 -3.02
C LEU A 159 -12.01 -10.06 -2.21
N LEU A 160 -12.09 -10.21 -0.88
CA LEU A 160 -10.89 -10.40 -0.06
C LEU A 160 -10.21 -11.76 -0.35
N ALA A 161 -10.98 -12.74 -0.84
CA ALA A 161 -10.46 -14.02 -1.30
C ALA A 161 -9.70 -13.93 -2.65
N THR A 162 -9.80 -12.81 -3.40
CA THR A 162 -9.05 -12.62 -4.65
C THR A 162 -7.69 -11.95 -4.44
N VAL A 163 -7.38 -11.55 -3.21
CA VAL A 163 -6.10 -10.93 -2.85
C VAL A 163 -4.98 -11.95 -2.95
N ASP A 164 -4.06 -11.70 -3.86
CA ASP A 164 -2.99 -12.61 -4.28
C ASP A 164 -1.65 -11.85 -4.48
N THR A 165 -1.55 -10.65 -3.93
CA THR A 165 -0.42 -9.77 -4.20
C THR A 165 0.03 -9.08 -2.92
N TRP A 166 1.31 -9.24 -2.57
CA TRP A 166 1.90 -8.51 -1.45
C TRP A 166 2.27 -7.10 -1.89
N MET A 167 1.51 -6.12 -1.38
CA MET A 167 1.75 -4.71 -1.67
C MET A 167 2.51 -4.06 -0.51
N THR A 168 3.75 -3.68 -0.76
CA THR A 168 4.55 -2.86 0.14
C THR A 168 4.29 -1.38 -0.12
N VAL A 169 3.88 -0.65 0.90
CA VAL A 169 3.75 0.82 0.87
C VAL A 169 4.88 1.41 1.70
N THR A 170 5.67 2.31 1.15
CA THR A 170 6.79 2.97 1.85
C THR A 170 6.67 4.48 1.76
N PHE A 171 6.58 5.13 2.91
CA PHE A 171 6.59 6.58 3.03
C PHE A 171 8.02 7.08 3.26
N HIS A 172 8.48 7.95 2.37
CA HIS A 172 9.74 8.66 2.51
C HIS A 172 9.44 10.04 3.10
N SER A 173 9.73 10.22 4.38
CA SER A 173 9.48 11.49 5.07
C SER A 173 10.81 12.21 5.29
N PRO A 174 11.04 13.39 4.71
CA PRO A 174 12.24 14.18 5.00
C PRO A 174 12.18 14.76 6.42
N LEU A 175 13.32 15.26 6.90
CA LEU A 175 13.37 16.02 8.15
C LEU A 175 12.43 17.24 8.08
N ILE A 176 11.75 17.53 9.18
CA ILE A 176 10.94 18.75 9.33
C ILE A 176 11.17 19.38 10.71
N HIS A 177 11.16 20.72 10.73
CA HIS A 177 11.14 21.53 11.93
C HIS A 177 9.97 22.51 11.81
N PHE A 178 9.09 22.53 12.81
CA PHE A 178 7.95 23.45 12.83
C PHE A 178 7.58 23.84 14.26
N SER A 179 6.95 25.01 14.37
CA SER A 179 6.44 25.54 15.62
C SER A 179 4.92 25.60 15.58
N VAL A 180 4.26 25.08 16.61
CA VAL A 180 2.80 25.19 16.75
C VAL A 180 2.42 25.27 18.22
N CYS A 181 1.46 26.13 18.54
CA CYS A 181 1.00 26.37 19.92
C CYS A 181 2.16 26.62 20.91
N CYS A 182 3.14 27.46 20.54
CA CYS A 182 4.34 27.78 21.34
C CYS A 182 5.28 26.59 21.65
N LYS A 183 5.22 25.51 20.87
CA LYS A 183 6.13 24.38 21.00
C LYS A 183 6.83 24.13 19.67
N GLU A 184 8.14 23.93 19.75
CA GLU A 184 8.97 23.50 18.63
C GLU A 184 8.96 21.98 18.53
N PHE A 185 8.83 21.48 17.31
CA PHE A 185 8.86 20.05 17.00
C PHE A 185 9.88 19.79 15.91
N VAL A 186 10.76 18.82 16.16
CA VAL A 186 11.74 18.33 15.20
C VAL A 186 11.47 16.85 14.98
N PHE A 187 11.28 16.47 13.72
CA PHE A 187 11.17 15.07 13.31
C PHE A 187 12.26 14.79 12.28
N ASP A 188 13.09 13.79 12.55
CA ASP A 188 14.13 13.34 11.63
C ASP A 188 13.54 12.71 10.36
N SER A 189 14.37 12.58 9.33
CA SER A 189 13.98 11.83 8.15
C SER A 189 13.76 10.36 8.48
N ALA A 190 12.69 9.77 7.94
CA ALA A 190 12.35 8.37 8.18
C ALA A 190 11.70 7.73 6.95
N ASP A 191 12.03 6.46 6.73
CA ASP A 191 11.38 5.59 5.75
C ASP A 191 10.45 4.62 6.49
N ILE A 192 9.14 4.84 6.36
CA ILE A 192 8.11 4.05 7.04
C ILE A 192 7.53 3.06 6.06
N LYS A 193 7.86 1.78 6.24
CA LYS A 193 7.30 0.68 5.47
C LYS A 193 6.09 0.07 6.19
N LEU A 194 4.94 0.04 5.52
CA LEU A 194 3.74 -0.59 6.05
C LEU A 194 3.88 -2.12 6.00
N ASP A 195 3.33 -2.76 7.03
CA ASP A 195 3.05 -4.20 7.05
C ASP A 195 1.58 -4.40 6.65
N PRO A 196 1.29 -4.95 5.46
CA PRO A 196 -0.04 -5.36 5.03
C PRO A 196 -0.85 -6.16 6.06
N LEU A 197 -0.19 -6.97 6.90
CA LEU A 197 -0.84 -7.76 7.96
C LEU A 197 -0.82 -7.06 9.33
N GLY A 198 -0.04 -5.99 9.46
CA GLY A 198 0.08 -5.20 10.68
C GLY A 198 -1.04 -4.19 10.81
N ASP A 199 -1.13 -3.55 11.98
CA ASP A 199 -2.10 -2.49 12.27
C ASP A 199 -1.42 -1.16 12.66
N SER A 200 -0.23 -0.90 12.11
CA SER A 200 0.63 0.19 12.52
C SER A 200 -0.08 1.55 12.56
N GLU A 201 0.10 2.25 13.67
CA GLU A 201 -0.28 3.65 13.82
C GLU A 201 0.88 4.53 13.37
N ILE A 202 0.65 5.35 12.35
CA ILE A 202 1.67 6.23 11.76
C ILE A 202 1.26 7.69 11.97
N ASP A 203 2.18 8.48 12.53
CA ASP A 203 1.93 9.90 12.72
C ASP A 203 1.79 10.63 11.36
N PRO A 204 0.80 11.54 11.20
CA PRO A 204 0.58 12.32 9.99
C PRO A 204 1.82 13.06 9.47
N VAL A 205 2.76 13.38 10.35
CA VAL A 205 4.04 13.99 9.99
C VAL A 205 4.83 13.11 9.02
N TYR A 206 4.73 11.78 9.06
CA TYR A 206 5.44 10.91 8.12
C TYR A 206 4.67 10.69 6.79
N LEU A 207 3.44 11.18 6.71
CA LEU A 207 2.50 10.95 5.59
C LEU A 207 2.37 12.15 4.65
N ARG A 208 3.34 13.08 4.68
CA ARG A 208 3.26 14.37 3.95
C ARG A 208 3.42 14.23 2.46
N GLN A 209 4.20 13.22 2.04
CA GLN A 209 4.51 12.92 0.65
C GLN A 209 3.83 11.62 0.25
N SER A 210 3.50 11.50 -1.04
CA SER A 210 2.97 10.25 -1.59
C SER A 210 3.96 9.12 -1.36
N PRO A 211 3.49 7.93 -0.93
CA PRO A 211 4.38 6.80 -0.72
C PRO A 211 4.85 6.22 -2.05
N SER A 212 6.01 5.56 -2.03
CA SER A 212 6.35 4.58 -3.06
C SER A 212 5.59 3.29 -2.79
N ILE A 213 5.07 2.69 -3.85
CA ILE A 213 4.45 1.37 -3.80
C ILE A 213 5.42 0.39 -4.45
N SER A 214 5.63 -0.76 -3.83
CA SER A 214 6.36 -1.89 -4.40
C SER A 214 5.49 -3.12 -4.29
N VAL A 215 5.46 -3.92 -5.34
CA VAL A 215 4.64 -5.12 -5.38
C VAL A 215 5.55 -6.33 -5.52
N SER A 216 5.39 -7.31 -4.64
CA SER A 216 6.00 -8.62 -4.78
C SER A 216 4.90 -9.63 -5.06
N ASN A 217 4.93 -10.18 -6.26
CA ASN A 217 3.95 -11.14 -6.73
C ASN A 217 4.21 -12.50 -6.09
N TYR A 218 3.35 -12.88 -5.15
CA TYR A 218 3.35 -14.22 -4.56
C TYR A 218 2.60 -15.23 -5.45
N PHE A 219 1.69 -14.76 -6.31
CA PHE A 219 0.79 -15.62 -7.09
C PHE A 219 0.77 -15.33 -8.61
N LEU A 220 1.41 -14.27 -9.09
CA LEU A 220 1.40 -13.95 -10.54
C LEU A 220 2.40 -14.78 -11.37
N ASN A 221 3.10 -15.76 -10.80
CA ASN A 221 3.85 -16.73 -11.62
C ASN A 221 2.97 -17.83 -12.26
N THR A 222 1.70 -17.94 -11.86
CA THR A 222 0.65 -18.60 -12.65
C THR A 222 -0.05 -17.58 -13.55
N ALA A 223 -0.36 -17.79 -14.84
CA ALA A 223 -0.79 -19.03 -15.48
C ALA A 223 -0.73 -18.96 -17.02
N LEU A 224 0.41 -18.68 -17.65
CA LEU A 224 0.50 -18.79 -19.12
C LEU A 224 1.85 -19.38 -19.64
N SER A 225 2.88 -19.56 -18.81
CA SER A 225 4.23 -19.95 -19.28
C SER A 225 4.33 -21.39 -19.77
N HIS A 226 3.38 -22.26 -19.41
CA HIS A 226 3.45 -23.68 -19.73
C HIS A 226 2.65 -24.11 -20.96
N LEU A 227 1.88 -23.22 -21.60
CA LEU A 227 1.12 -23.60 -22.79
C LEU A 227 1.74 -23.18 -24.12
N HIS A 228 2.69 -22.25 -24.16
CA HIS A 228 3.47 -21.91 -25.35
C HIS A 228 4.94 -21.66 -24.96
N TYR A 229 5.86 -21.99 -25.86
CA TYR A 229 7.30 -21.70 -25.81
C TYR A 229 7.60 -20.18 -25.92
N HIS A 230 6.79 -19.35 -25.26
CA HIS A 230 6.97 -17.93 -25.05
C HIS A 230 6.43 -17.64 -23.66
N SER A 231 7.30 -17.18 -22.77
CA SER A 231 6.87 -16.71 -21.45
C SER A 231 5.80 -15.63 -21.65
N PRO A 232 4.69 -15.64 -20.91
CA PRO A 232 3.59 -14.68 -21.05
C PRO A 232 3.91 -13.36 -20.37
N TYR A 233 5.02 -13.35 -19.64
CA TYR A 233 5.61 -12.22 -18.96
C TYR A 233 6.92 -11.81 -19.61
N ASP A 234 7.37 -12.50 -20.68
CA ASP A 234 8.26 -11.91 -21.66
C ASP A 234 7.41 -11.02 -22.57
N TYR A 235 6.98 -9.90 -22.00
CA TYR A 235 6.43 -8.79 -22.75
C TYR A 235 7.57 -8.20 -23.59
N SER A 236 7.91 -8.91 -24.66
CA SER A 236 8.77 -8.42 -25.74
C SER A 236 8.22 -7.11 -26.32
N ASN A 237 6.93 -6.84 -26.11
CA ASN A 237 6.29 -5.54 -26.26
C ASN A 237 5.76 -5.01 -24.90
N PRO A 238 6.30 -3.90 -24.36
CA PRO A 238 5.85 -3.27 -23.11
C PRO A 238 4.35 -2.90 -23.09
N ASP A 239 3.74 -2.74 -24.27
CA ASP A 239 2.33 -2.37 -24.43
C ASP A 239 1.35 -3.48 -24.00
N ASP A 240 1.81 -4.72 -23.87
CA ASP A 240 0.97 -5.87 -23.51
C ASP A 240 0.93 -6.14 -21.99
N ALA A 241 1.71 -5.38 -21.20
CA ALA A 241 1.80 -5.55 -19.75
C ALA A 241 0.46 -5.25 -19.05
N PRO A 242 0.09 -6.00 -17.99
CA PRO A 242 -1.14 -5.76 -17.26
C PRO A 242 -1.07 -4.38 -16.61
N LEU A 243 -2.17 -3.64 -16.75
CA LEU A 243 -2.32 -2.32 -16.16
C LEU A 243 -3.01 -2.44 -14.81
N TYR A 244 -2.63 -1.56 -13.90
CA TYR A 244 -3.13 -1.54 -12.54
C TYR A 244 -3.69 -0.18 -12.17
N THR A 245 -4.60 -0.21 -11.20
CA THR A 245 -5.18 0.94 -10.53
C THR A 245 -4.88 0.87 -9.04
N LEU A 246 -4.40 1.97 -8.46
CA LEU A 246 -4.11 2.14 -7.06
C LEU A 246 -5.09 3.13 -6.47
N LEU A 247 -5.74 2.74 -5.37
CA LEU A 247 -6.68 3.58 -4.65
C LEU A 247 -6.27 3.65 -3.17
N MET A 248 -6.07 4.87 -2.65
CA MET A 248 -5.91 5.14 -1.24
C MET A 248 -7.16 5.81 -0.67
N LEU A 249 -7.66 5.31 0.45
CA LEU A 249 -8.95 5.68 1.02
C LEU A 249 -8.82 6.03 2.50
N ASP A 250 -9.62 6.98 2.97
CA ASP A 250 -9.93 7.21 4.39
C ASP A 250 -11.39 6.79 4.65
N VAL A 251 -11.58 5.75 5.47
CA VAL A 251 -12.92 5.20 5.78
C VAL A 251 -13.54 5.81 7.02
N ASP A 252 -12.78 6.62 7.75
CA ASP A 252 -13.17 7.27 8.99
C ASP A 252 -13.17 8.80 8.86
N ALA A 253 -13.10 9.31 7.62
CA ALA A 253 -13.24 10.72 7.30
C ALA A 253 -14.51 11.31 7.95
N SER A 254 -14.51 12.63 8.14
CA SER A 254 -15.67 13.35 8.70
C SER A 254 -16.97 12.93 8.01
N ASP A 255 -18.08 12.87 8.75
CA ASP A 255 -19.42 12.53 8.25
C ASP A 255 -19.92 13.44 7.11
N LYS A 256 -19.20 14.51 6.76
CA LYS A 256 -19.46 15.36 5.59
C LYS A 256 -18.67 14.96 4.34
N MET A 257 -17.64 14.14 4.50
CA MET A 257 -16.69 13.75 3.46
C MET A 257 -16.72 12.25 3.14
N GLY A 258 -17.08 11.39 4.10
CA GLY A 258 -17.11 9.96 3.86
C GLY A 258 -17.80 9.17 4.96
N SER A 259 -17.90 7.88 4.73
CA SER A 259 -18.39 6.88 5.68
C SER A 259 -17.64 5.56 5.48
N ALA A 260 -17.82 4.60 6.40
CA ALA A 260 -17.21 3.28 6.31
C ALA A 260 -17.59 2.51 5.03
N SER A 261 -18.78 2.78 4.46
CA SER A 261 -19.27 2.15 3.23
C SER A 261 -19.02 2.97 1.96
N ARG A 262 -18.81 4.29 2.09
CA ARG A 262 -18.49 5.21 1.00
C ARG A 262 -17.36 6.14 1.46
N PRO A 263 -16.09 5.71 1.33
CA PRO A 263 -14.96 6.40 1.91
C PRO A 263 -14.57 7.68 1.17
N TYR A 264 -13.68 8.47 1.77
CA TYR A 264 -13.04 9.61 1.14
C TYR A 264 -11.78 9.17 0.38
N VAL A 265 -11.60 9.63 -0.87
CA VAL A 265 -10.45 9.26 -1.69
C VAL A 265 -9.25 10.16 -1.44
N ILE A 266 -8.17 9.55 -0.96
CA ILE A 266 -6.88 10.21 -0.72
C ILE A 266 -6.04 10.25 -2.00
N TRP A 267 -5.97 9.15 -2.74
CA TRP A 267 -5.12 9.02 -3.93
C TRP A 267 -5.74 8.03 -4.92
N LEU A 268 -5.76 8.36 -6.21
CA LEU A 268 -6.22 7.45 -7.28
C LEU A 268 -5.30 7.59 -8.49
N VAL A 269 -4.66 6.49 -8.86
CA VAL A 269 -3.76 6.37 -10.01
C VAL A 269 -4.21 5.17 -10.83
N THR A 270 -4.28 5.31 -12.15
CA THR A 270 -4.68 4.25 -13.09
C THR A 270 -3.62 4.03 -14.15
N ASN A 271 -3.72 2.95 -14.93
CA ASN A 271 -2.91 2.70 -16.11
C ASN A 271 -1.40 2.65 -15.84
N PHE A 272 -0.98 2.19 -14.66
CA PHE A 272 0.44 1.91 -14.44
C PHE A 272 0.72 0.42 -14.64
N ALA A 273 1.84 0.11 -15.28
CA ALA A 273 2.33 -1.25 -15.42
C ALA A 273 3.29 -1.59 -14.27
N ILE A 274 3.21 -2.80 -13.75
CA ILE A 274 4.17 -3.34 -12.78
C ILE A 274 5.14 -4.23 -13.56
N SER A 275 6.37 -3.76 -13.83
CA SER A 275 7.40 -4.59 -14.46
C SER A 275 8.11 -5.50 -13.44
N SER A 276 8.36 -6.76 -13.79
CA SER A 276 9.07 -7.78 -13.00
C SER A 276 10.54 -7.44 -12.67
N HIS A 277 11.18 -6.55 -13.43
CA HIS A 277 12.64 -6.34 -13.37
C HIS A 277 13.12 -5.10 -12.60
N LEU A 278 12.20 -4.32 -12.02
CA LEU A 278 12.55 -3.11 -11.30
C LEU A 278 11.76 -3.08 -9.99
N ASN A 279 12.47 -2.76 -8.90
CA ASN A 279 11.85 -2.32 -7.64
C ASN A 279 11.03 -1.05 -7.95
N ASN A 280 9.82 -1.26 -8.44
CA ASN A 280 9.02 -0.25 -9.12
C ASN A 280 8.33 0.63 -8.12
N ALA A 281 9.07 1.56 -7.52
CA ALA A 281 8.47 2.72 -6.90
C ALA A 281 7.56 3.39 -7.93
N LEU A 282 6.24 3.38 -7.68
CA LEU A 282 5.29 4.17 -8.45
C LEU A 282 5.62 5.66 -8.31
N THR A 283 6.50 6.18 -9.16
CA THR A 283 6.55 7.61 -9.46
C THR A 283 5.44 7.86 -10.48
N GLY A 284 4.21 8.00 -9.98
CA GLY A 284 3.04 8.26 -10.82
C GLY A 284 3.32 9.41 -11.77
N SER A 285 3.28 9.15 -13.07
CA SER A 285 3.29 10.22 -14.07
C SER A 285 2.00 11.05 -13.90
N MET A 286 2.06 12.36 -14.18
CA MET A 286 0.87 13.23 -14.10
C MET A 286 -0.28 12.72 -14.98
N GLU A 287 0.01 12.00 -16.07
CA GLU A 287 -0.96 11.48 -17.03
C GLU A 287 -1.80 10.32 -16.48
N THR A 288 -1.26 9.57 -15.52
CA THR A 288 -1.91 8.42 -14.87
C THR A 288 -2.69 8.76 -13.60
N THR A 289 -2.58 9.99 -13.10
CA THR A 289 -3.12 10.37 -11.80
C THR A 289 -4.50 11.02 -11.94
N VAL A 290 -5.54 10.35 -11.46
CA VAL A 290 -6.91 10.89 -11.44
C VAL A 290 -7.11 11.82 -10.25
N PHE A 291 -6.66 11.36 -9.09
CA PHE A 291 -6.68 12.14 -7.86
C PHE A 291 -5.29 12.19 -7.30
N SER A 292 -4.65 13.37 -7.30
CA SER A 292 -3.35 13.56 -6.66
C SER A 292 -3.39 13.19 -5.18
N TYR A 293 -2.27 12.74 -4.65
CA TYR A 293 -2.15 12.36 -3.25
C TYR A 293 -2.51 13.54 -2.33
N SER A 294 -3.49 13.33 -1.44
CA SER A 294 -3.84 14.28 -0.39
C SER A 294 -3.32 13.76 0.95
N ARG A 295 -2.36 14.46 1.56
CA ARG A 295 -1.79 14.03 2.86
C ARG A 295 -2.89 13.80 3.91
N PRO A 296 -2.86 12.67 4.65
CA PRO A 296 -3.75 12.41 5.78
C PRO A 296 -3.67 13.51 6.85
N LEU A 297 -4.83 14.10 7.19
CA LEU A 297 -4.97 15.12 8.24
C LEU A 297 -6.19 14.79 9.11
N PRO A 298 -6.18 13.66 9.84
CA PRO A 298 -7.29 13.26 10.70
C PRO A 298 -7.52 14.29 11.80
N VAL A 299 -8.77 14.65 12.04
CA VAL A 299 -9.16 15.63 13.07
C VAL A 299 -9.89 14.93 14.20
N GLY A 300 -9.53 15.28 15.44
CA GLY A 300 -10.12 14.71 16.64
C GLY A 300 -9.37 13.50 17.18
N LYS A 301 -9.90 12.96 18.28
CA LYS A 301 -9.25 11.87 19.04
C LYS A 301 -9.43 10.49 18.42
N LYS A 302 -10.30 10.34 17.42
CA LYS A 302 -10.58 9.04 16.80
C LYS A 302 -9.45 8.70 15.84
N LEU A 303 -9.00 7.44 15.87
CA LEU A 303 -8.10 6.90 14.85
C LEU A 303 -8.84 6.75 13.54
N HIS A 304 -8.24 7.25 12.46
CA HIS A 304 -8.69 7.01 11.10
C HIS A 304 -7.95 5.82 10.51
N ARG A 305 -8.68 4.94 9.81
CA ARG A 305 -8.11 3.83 9.03
C ARG A 305 -7.95 4.26 7.58
N TYR A 306 -6.77 3.96 7.04
CA TYR A 306 -6.44 4.23 5.65
C TYR A 306 -6.15 2.93 4.93
N TYR A 307 -6.79 2.71 3.79
CA TYR A 307 -6.59 1.52 2.97
C TYR A 307 -5.92 1.89 1.66
N PHE A 308 -4.98 1.07 1.25
CA PHE A 308 -4.41 1.02 -0.09
C PHE A 308 -4.96 -0.23 -0.76
N LEU A 309 -5.54 -0.06 -1.94
CA LEU A 309 -6.10 -1.13 -2.74
C LEU A 309 -5.42 -1.12 -4.10
N LEU A 310 -4.92 -2.28 -4.50
CA LEU A 310 -4.33 -2.51 -5.80
C LEU A 310 -5.28 -3.36 -6.62
N PHE A 311 -5.68 -2.85 -7.78
CA PHE A 311 -6.56 -3.53 -8.71
C PHE A 311 -5.85 -3.79 -10.03
N GLN A 312 -6.06 -4.98 -10.61
CA GLN A 312 -5.75 -5.24 -12.01
C GLN A 312 -6.89 -4.77 -12.90
N GLN A 313 -6.54 -4.11 -14.01
CA GLN A 313 -7.48 -3.67 -15.05
C GLN A 313 -7.64 -4.78 -16.09
N ASN A 314 -8.83 -5.40 -16.13
CA ASN A 314 -9.06 -6.54 -17.01
C ASN A 314 -9.34 -6.14 -18.47
N ASP A 315 -9.91 -4.95 -18.68
CA ASP A 315 -10.30 -4.46 -20.00
C ASP A 315 -9.25 -3.50 -20.62
N GLY A 316 -8.02 -3.52 -20.09
CA GLY A 316 -6.93 -2.66 -20.53
C GLY A 316 -6.96 -1.26 -19.91
N SER A 317 -6.48 -0.25 -20.64
CA SER A 317 -6.32 1.12 -20.13
C SER A 317 -7.66 1.79 -19.87
N ILE A 318 -7.83 2.39 -18.69
CA ILE A 318 -9.00 3.19 -18.33
C ILE A 318 -8.80 4.61 -18.86
N THR A 319 -9.68 5.04 -19.75
CA THR A 319 -9.71 6.41 -20.28
C THR A 319 -10.91 7.18 -19.75
N HIS A 320 -10.80 8.51 -19.61
CA HIS A 320 -11.91 9.41 -19.31
C HIS A 320 -12.68 9.12 -18.00
N ILE A 321 -11.96 9.04 -16.88
CA ILE A 321 -12.60 8.90 -15.56
C ILE A 321 -13.31 10.21 -15.20
N LYS A 322 -14.60 10.11 -14.90
CA LYS A 322 -15.43 11.20 -14.37
C LYS A 322 -15.76 10.89 -12.91
N PRO A 323 -15.01 11.44 -11.94
CA PRO A 323 -15.16 11.05 -10.54
C PRO A 323 -16.54 11.35 -9.97
N GLU A 324 -17.27 12.30 -10.55
CA GLU A 324 -18.62 12.69 -10.15
C GLU A 324 -19.62 11.53 -10.28
N LEU A 325 -19.37 10.57 -11.17
CA LEU A 325 -20.20 9.37 -11.33
C LEU A 325 -20.14 8.45 -10.11
N TYR A 326 -19.04 8.48 -9.37
CA TYR A 326 -18.81 7.61 -8.21
C TYR A 326 -18.93 8.38 -6.90
N SER A 327 -19.17 9.68 -6.95
CA SER A 327 -19.25 10.56 -5.78
C SER A 327 -20.69 10.76 -5.34
N SER A 328 -20.91 11.17 -4.09
CA SER A 328 -22.23 11.67 -3.70
C SER A 328 -22.49 13.03 -4.36
N GLU A 329 -23.73 13.29 -4.76
CA GLU A 329 -24.19 14.62 -5.22
C GLU A 329 -23.98 15.71 -4.16
N SER A 330 -23.87 15.32 -2.89
CA SER A 330 -23.60 16.24 -1.78
C SER A 330 -22.12 16.60 -1.61
N CYS A 331 -21.22 15.97 -2.39
CA CYS A 331 -19.78 16.25 -2.32
C CYS A 331 -19.49 17.69 -2.79
N PRO A 332 -18.95 18.55 -1.92
CA PRO A 332 -18.64 19.92 -2.31
C PRO A 332 -17.61 19.96 -3.44
N THR A 333 -17.74 20.93 -4.34
CA THR A 333 -16.90 21.07 -5.55
C THR A 333 -15.42 21.20 -5.23
N GLU A 334 -15.07 21.76 -4.07
CA GLU A 334 -13.69 21.88 -3.56
C GLU A 334 -12.99 20.53 -3.35
N TYR A 335 -13.74 19.44 -3.14
CA TYR A 335 -13.19 18.08 -3.00
C TYR A 335 -13.12 17.32 -4.31
N ASN A 336 -13.57 17.90 -5.43
CA ASN A 336 -13.45 17.35 -6.78
C ASN A 336 -13.95 15.91 -6.92
N GLY A 337 -15.03 15.52 -6.22
CA GLY A 337 -15.55 14.14 -6.29
C GLY A 337 -14.76 13.11 -5.47
N ARG A 338 -14.03 13.52 -4.43
CA ARG A 338 -13.39 12.56 -3.50
C ARG A 338 -14.33 12.04 -2.43
N CYS A 339 -15.42 12.77 -2.16
CA CYS A 339 -16.31 12.49 -1.05
C CYS A 339 -17.27 11.35 -1.36
N PHE A 340 -17.52 10.51 -0.35
CA PHE A 340 -18.49 9.42 -0.43
C PHE A 340 -18.32 8.58 -1.69
N PHE A 341 -17.09 8.19 -2.00
CA PHE A 341 -16.76 7.51 -3.23
C PHE A 341 -17.28 6.06 -3.23
N ASP A 342 -17.98 5.66 -4.29
CA ASP A 342 -18.51 4.31 -4.45
C ASP A 342 -17.45 3.41 -5.11
N VAL A 343 -16.61 2.82 -4.26
CA VAL A 343 -15.54 1.91 -4.69
C VAL A 343 -16.10 0.72 -5.46
N ARG A 344 -17.28 0.21 -5.09
CA ARG A 344 -17.87 -0.98 -5.72
C ARG A 344 -18.36 -0.67 -7.13
N GLU A 345 -19.03 0.46 -7.29
CA GLU A 345 -19.48 0.92 -8.61
C GLU A 345 -18.29 1.23 -9.52
N PHE A 346 -17.25 1.89 -9.00
CA PHE A 346 -16.01 2.14 -9.73
C PHE A 346 -15.34 0.83 -10.20
N MET A 347 -15.24 -0.16 -9.31
CA MET A 347 -14.69 -1.47 -9.65
C MET A 347 -15.50 -2.20 -10.71
N ALA A 348 -16.83 -2.20 -10.57
CA ALA A 348 -17.72 -2.88 -11.51
C ALA A 348 -17.70 -2.22 -12.89
N HIS A 349 -17.72 -0.88 -12.95
CA HIS A 349 -17.73 -0.14 -14.21
C HIS A 349 -16.42 -0.30 -15.00
N HIS A 350 -15.29 -0.46 -14.30
CA HIS A 350 -13.98 -0.62 -14.94
C HIS A 350 -13.44 -2.04 -14.91
N SER A 351 -14.30 -3.04 -14.65
CA SER A 351 -13.95 -4.46 -14.62
C SER A 351 -12.69 -4.76 -13.78
N LEU A 352 -12.58 -4.14 -12.61
CA LEU A 352 -11.41 -4.23 -11.76
C LEU A 352 -11.40 -5.49 -10.90
N THR A 353 -10.24 -6.15 -10.79
CA THR A 353 -10.03 -7.27 -9.86
C THR A 353 -9.07 -6.86 -8.76
N LEU A 354 -9.49 -7.06 -7.50
CA LEU A 354 -8.66 -6.75 -6.34
C LEU A 354 -7.51 -7.75 -6.23
N LYS A 355 -6.28 -7.24 -6.18
CA LYS A 355 -5.05 -8.03 -6.17
C LYS A 355 -4.27 -7.85 -4.87
N GLY A 356 -4.15 -6.62 -4.37
CA GLY A 356 -3.37 -6.32 -3.17
C GLY A 356 -4.09 -5.36 -2.22
N ILE A 357 -3.84 -5.52 -0.92
CA ILE A 357 -4.31 -4.62 0.12
C ILE A 357 -3.15 -4.32 1.08
N SER A 358 -3.03 -3.06 1.47
CA SER A 358 -2.23 -2.63 2.62
C SER A 358 -3.02 -1.58 3.37
N TRP A 359 -2.74 -1.38 4.65
CA TRP A 359 -3.47 -0.39 5.44
C TRP A 359 -2.63 0.17 6.58
N MET A 360 -3.10 1.27 7.16
CA MET A 360 -2.50 1.89 8.34
C MET A 360 -3.58 2.63 9.14
N ARG A 361 -3.21 3.06 10.35
CA ARG A 361 -4.02 3.99 11.14
C ARG A 361 -3.27 5.28 11.39
N SER A 362 -4.00 6.37 11.51
CA SER A 362 -3.43 7.67 11.89
C SER A 362 -4.43 8.48 12.69
N LYS A 363 -3.95 9.35 13.57
CA LYS A 363 -4.79 10.22 14.41
C LYS A 363 -4.25 11.65 14.41
N GLU A 364 -5.04 12.57 14.95
CA GLU A 364 -4.61 13.94 15.13
C GLU A 364 -3.37 14.03 16.03
N VAL A 365 -2.35 14.73 15.56
CA VAL A 365 -1.15 15.11 16.31
C VAL A 365 -0.83 16.58 16.06
N GLU A 366 0.19 17.13 16.71
CA GLU A 366 0.56 18.55 16.61
C GLU A 366 0.88 18.99 15.18
N TYR A 367 1.43 18.09 14.35
CA TYR A 367 1.62 18.37 12.93
C TYR A 367 0.31 18.66 12.17
N VAL A 368 -0.79 17.98 12.51
CA VAL A 368 -2.10 18.24 11.88
C VAL A 368 -2.57 19.65 12.23
N LYS A 369 -2.40 20.06 13.49
CA LYS A 369 -2.75 21.42 13.96
C LYS A 369 -1.93 22.49 13.26
N TYR A 370 -0.63 22.24 13.08
CA TYR A 370 0.27 23.11 12.34
C TYR A 370 -0.22 23.31 10.90
N GLU A 371 -0.60 22.24 10.22
CA GLU A 371 -1.12 22.30 8.84
C GLU A 371 -2.43 23.08 8.75
N TYR A 372 -3.39 22.87 9.67
CA TYR A 372 -4.63 23.65 9.67
C TYR A 372 -4.40 25.14 9.94
N LEU A 373 -3.55 25.49 10.92
CA LEU A 373 -3.21 26.89 11.20
C LEU A 373 -2.46 27.57 10.04
N SER A 374 -1.67 26.82 9.27
CA SER A 374 -1.01 27.36 8.09
C SER A 374 -1.99 27.76 6.97
N ARG A 375 -3.17 27.15 6.93
CA ARG A 375 -4.24 27.42 5.95
C ARG A 375 -5.23 28.45 6.45
N GLU A 376 -5.59 28.36 7.74
CA GLU A 376 -6.54 29.24 8.41
C GLU A 376 -5.95 29.76 9.73
N PRO A 377 -5.11 30.81 9.69
CA PRO A 377 -4.33 31.29 10.83
C PRO A 377 -5.15 31.96 11.96
N HIS A 378 -6.49 31.93 11.89
CA HIS A 378 -7.40 32.60 12.84
C HIS A 378 -8.32 31.63 13.58
N SER A 379 -8.03 30.33 13.55
CA SER A 379 -8.81 29.34 14.29
C SER A 379 -8.36 29.28 15.75
N ASP A 380 -8.97 30.14 16.57
CA ASP A 380 -8.75 30.27 18.02
C ASP A 380 -9.04 28.98 18.82
N SER A 381 -9.58 27.94 18.18
CA SER A 381 -9.96 26.66 18.79
C SER A 381 -8.92 25.55 18.67
N ILE A 382 -7.87 25.72 17.83
CA ILE A 382 -6.88 24.66 17.53
C ILE A 382 -5.85 24.49 18.66
N CYS A 383 -5.39 25.62 19.20
CA CYS A 383 -4.58 25.65 20.42
C CYS A 383 -5.55 25.85 21.59
N ALA A 384 -5.57 24.93 22.56
CA ALA A 384 -6.40 25.04 23.76
C ALA A 384 -6.27 26.43 24.41
N VAL A 385 -7.30 26.88 25.15
CA VAL A 385 -7.44 28.25 25.70
C VAL A 385 -6.18 28.76 26.41
N GLU A 386 -5.42 27.87 27.06
CA GLU A 386 -4.15 28.19 27.75
C GLU A 386 -3.01 28.65 26.80
N ASN A 387 -3.13 28.41 25.50
CA ASN A 387 -2.13 28.71 24.46
C ASN A 387 -2.61 29.75 23.42
N MET A 388 -3.71 30.47 23.67
CA MET A 388 -4.27 31.48 22.74
C MET A 388 -3.32 32.65 22.43
N ASN A 389 -2.39 32.98 23.35
CA ASN A 389 -1.42 34.05 23.16
C ASN A 389 -0.29 33.70 22.16
N CYS A 390 -0.32 32.50 21.59
CA CYS A 390 0.74 31.91 20.78
C CYS A 390 0.38 31.70 19.30
N ILE A 391 -0.86 32.00 18.91
CA ILE A 391 -1.24 32.02 17.49
C ILE A 391 -0.56 33.27 16.88
N PRO A 392 0.19 33.17 15.77
CA PRO A 392 0.76 34.35 15.13
C PRO A 392 -0.38 35.29 14.74
N ARG A 393 -0.61 36.33 15.55
CA ARG A 393 -1.51 37.43 15.18
C ARG A 393 -0.89 38.08 13.95
N ALA A 394 -1.62 38.07 12.84
CA ALA A 394 -1.22 38.79 11.65
C ALA A 394 -0.79 40.20 12.06
N SER A 395 0.48 40.51 11.88
CA SER A 395 0.96 41.88 11.94
C SER A 395 0.13 42.67 10.94
N GLN A 396 -0.54 43.72 11.41
CA GLN A 396 -1.09 44.76 10.55
C GLN A 396 0.07 45.46 9.82
N TYR A 397 0.66 44.80 8.83
CA TYR A 397 1.52 45.49 7.88
C TYR A 397 0.61 46.07 6.80
N SER A 398 0.45 47.38 6.90
CA SER A 398 -0.05 48.26 5.87
C SER A 398 0.48 47.85 4.50
N SER A 399 -0.41 47.83 3.53
CA SER A 399 -0.14 47.79 2.09
C SER A 399 1.09 48.61 1.70
N SER A 400 2.15 47.94 1.26
CA SER A 400 3.18 48.50 0.39
C SER A 400 3.90 47.35 -0.29
N SER A 401 3.25 46.78 -1.31
CA SER A 401 3.90 45.84 -2.22
C SER A 401 4.97 46.58 -3.01
N ILE A 402 6.24 46.45 -2.62
CA ILE A 402 7.36 46.69 -3.53
C ILE A 402 7.60 45.36 -4.24
N PHE A 403 7.17 45.29 -5.50
CA PHE A 403 7.58 44.24 -6.43
C PHE A 403 9.08 44.39 -6.68
N ILE A 404 9.89 43.47 -6.13
CA ILE A 404 11.24 43.25 -6.63
C ILE A 404 11.13 42.19 -7.74
N ILE A 405 11.10 42.66 -8.98
CA ILE A 405 11.23 41.81 -10.16
C ILE A 405 12.71 41.44 -10.27
N SER A 406 13.07 40.20 -9.91
CA SER A 406 14.37 39.63 -10.30
C SER A 406 14.29 39.23 -11.77
N SER A 407 14.85 40.04 -12.66
CA SER A 407 15.07 39.66 -14.05
C SER A 407 16.34 38.80 -14.13
N SER A 408 16.17 37.49 -14.31
CA SER A 408 17.26 36.63 -14.76
C SER A 408 17.33 36.71 -16.29
N THR A 409 18.33 37.43 -16.78
CA THR A 409 18.70 37.43 -18.19
C THR A 409 19.42 36.13 -18.53
N SER A 410 18.72 35.17 -19.15
CA SER A 410 19.35 34.10 -19.92
C SER A 410 19.48 34.54 -21.37
N LEU A 411 20.72 34.69 -21.82
CA LEU A 411 21.11 34.91 -23.21
C LEU A 411 20.81 33.65 -24.02
N PHE A 412 19.79 33.71 -24.88
CA PHE A 412 19.67 32.81 -26.03
C PHE A 412 19.92 33.60 -27.31
N SER A 413 21.10 33.36 -27.89
CA SER A 413 21.49 33.77 -29.23
C SER A 413 20.70 32.97 -30.27
N PHE A 414 19.81 33.62 -31.01
CA PHE A 414 19.23 33.06 -32.24
C PHE A 414 19.88 33.72 -33.45
N TYR A 415 20.49 32.88 -34.28
CA TYR A 415 20.99 33.22 -35.60
C TYR A 415 19.85 33.68 -36.50
N ALA A 416 20.10 34.78 -37.20
CA ALA A 416 19.22 35.41 -38.17
C ALA A 416 19.10 34.58 -39.45
N THR A 417 17.87 34.38 -39.93
CA THR A 417 17.54 34.36 -41.36
C THR A 417 16.13 34.92 -41.57
N LEU A 418 16.06 36.12 -42.15
CA LEU A 418 14.90 36.67 -42.86
C LEU A 418 14.63 35.82 -44.13
N PRO A 419 13.41 35.79 -44.74
CA PRO A 419 12.81 37.02 -45.29
C PRO A 419 11.27 37.15 -45.32
N THR A 420 10.85 38.42 -45.30
CA THR A 420 9.74 39.08 -46.04
C THR A 420 8.35 38.44 -46.13
N ASN A 421 7.35 39.09 -45.51
CA ASN A 421 6.38 39.90 -46.25
C ASN A 421 5.57 40.81 -45.31
N LEU A 422 5.58 42.11 -45.64
CA LEU A 422 4.80 43.17 -45.02
C LEU A 422 3.35 43.19 -45.53
N TRP A 423 2.52 43.92 -44.76
CA TRP A 423 1.25 44.58 -45.11
C TRP A 423 -0.02 43.77 -44.88
N LEU A 424 -0.76 44.11 -43.82
CA LEU A 424 -1.91 45.03 -43.90
C LEU A 424 -2.53 45.26 -42.49
N LEU A 425 -2.48 46.53 -42.05
CA LEU A 425 -3.55 47.30 -41.38
C LEU A 425 -4.12 46.72 -40.06
N TYR A 426 -3.73 47.21 -38.87
CA TYR A 426 -4.08 48.53 -38.30
C TYR A 426 -5.54 48.91 -38.63
N TRP A 427 -6.43 48.89 -37.63
CA TRP A 427 -7.89 49.18 -37.57
C TRP A 427 -8.54 48.01 -36.78
N ALA A 428 -9.10 48.11 -35.59
CA ALA A 428 -9.55 49.23 -34.78
C ALA A 428 -9.49 48.85 -33.29
N PHE A 429 -8.76 49.63 -32.50
CA PHE A 429 -8.99 49.80 -31.07
C PHE A 429 -10.07 50.89 -30.91
N ASN A 430 -10.93 50.74 -29.89
CA ASN A 430 -12.00 51.65 -29.42
C ASN A 430 -13.43 51.37 -29.87
N ARG A 431 -14.12 50.57 -29.05
CA ARG A 431 -15.52 50.71 -28.57
C ARG A 431 -15.80 49.37 -27.87
N TRP A 432 -16.04 49.30 -26.55
CA TRP A 432 -17.24 49.82 -25.92
C TRP A 432 -17.09 49.67 -24.40
N PHE A 433 -17.21 50.78 -23.66
CA PHE A 433 -17.58 50.81 -22.25
C PHE A 433 -18.99 51.45 -22.18
N SER A 434 -19.81 50.91 -21.27
CA SER A 434 -21.04 51.46 -20.67
C SER A 434 -22.40 50.87 -21.06
N LYS A 435 -23.15 50.54 -19.98
CA LYS A 435 -24.58 50.22 -19.77
C LYS A 435 -24.93 48.73 -19.97
N CYS A 436 -25.44 47.99 -18.98
CA CYS A 436 -26.13 48.29 -17.71
C CYS A 436 -25.53 47.56 -16.50
#